data_AF-A0A3S4HYE6-F1
#
_entry.id   AF-A0A3S4HYE6-F1
#
_cell.length_a   1.000
_cell.length_b   1.000
_cell.length_c   1.000
_cell.angle_alpha   90.00
_cell.angle_beta   90.00
_cell.angle_gamma   90.00
#
_symmetry.space_group_name_H-M   'P 1'
#
loop_
_entity.id
_entity.type
_entity.pdbx_description
1 polymer ?
#
loop_
_entity_poly.entity_id
_entity_poly.type
_entity_poly.pdbx_seq_one_letter_code
_entity_poly.pdbx_strand_id
1 'polypeptide(L)' 'MKFPGKRKSKHYFPVNARDPLLQQIQRRMNPSVSWVVGIDQTLVDIEAKVDEAFIVRYGPERGPFAGD' A
#
# COMPACT_ATOMS: atom_id res chain seq x y z
N MET A 1 6.74 -8.71 9.52
CA MET A 1 6.72 -8.15 8.14
C MET A 1 6.71 -9.32 7.16
N LYS A 2 6.03 -9.18 6.02
CA LYS A 2 6.11 -10.16 4.92
C LYS A 2 7.18 -9.70 3.94
N PHE A 3 8.04 -10.61 3.49
CA PHE A 3 9.07 -10.28 2.49
C PHE A 3 8.39 -9.89 1.16
N PRO A 4 8.76 -8.76 0.54
CA PRO A 4 8.16 -8.33 -0.72
C PRO A 4 8.66 -9.22 -1.88
N GLY A 5 7.73 -9.96 -2.49
CA GLY A 5 7.99 -10.86 -3.62
C GLY A 5 8.34 -12.31 -3.24
N LYS A 6 8.39 -13.19 -4.24
CA LYS A 6 8.81 -14.60 -4.09
C LYS A 6 10.26 -14.75 -4.56
N ARG A 7 11.23 -14.68 -3.65
CA ARG A 7 12.65 -14.92 -3.98
C ARG A 7 13.18 -16.10 -3.16
N LYS A 8 13.99 -16.97 -3.77
CA LYS A 8 14.84 -17.94 -3.05
C LYS A 8 16.04 -17.17 -2.50
N SER A 9 15.90 -16.46 -1.38
CA SER A 9 17.01 -15.64 -0.86
C SER A 9 18.13 -16.52 -0.28
N LYS A 10 19.39 -16.22 -0.61
CA LYS A 10 20.58 -16.84 0.04
C LYS A 10 20.73 -16.44 1.51
N HIS A 11 20.17 -15.29 1.90
CA HIS A 11 20.23 -14.76 3.26
C HIS A 11 18.84 -14.85 3.91
N TYR A 12 18.83 -15.31 5.16
CA TYR A 12 17.62 -15.46 5.95
C TYR A 12 17.10 -14.08 6.36
N PHE A 13 15.91 -13.71 5.90
CA PHE A 13 15.23 -12.50 6.33
C PHE A 13 14.11 -12.88 7.30
N PRO A 14 14.26 -12.55 8.60
CA PRO A 14 13.31 -13.01 9.60
C PRO A 14 11.99 -12.26 9.48
N VAL A 15 10.91 -13.01 9.31
CA VAL A 15 9.56 -12.48 9.14
C VAL A 15 8.82 -12.31 10.48
N ASN A 16 9.25 -13.06 11.50
CA ASN A 16 8.68 -13.12 12.84
C ASN A 16 9.74 -12.82 13.90
N ALA A 17 9.38 -11.97 14.87
CA ALA A 17 10.29 -11.57 15.94
C ALA A 17 10.59 -12.70 16.96
N ARG A 18 9.79 -13.78 17.00
CA ARG A 18 9.91 -14.87 17.98
C ARG A 18 10.74 -16.07 17.51
N ASP A 19 11.47 -15.95 16.41
CA ASP A 19 12.34 -17.02 15.92
C ASP A 19 13.42 -17.38 16.97
N PRO A 20 13.51 -18.66 17.41
CA PRO A 20 14.49 -19.10 18.40
C PRO A 20 15.94 -18.75 18.04
N LEU A 21 16.29 -18.74 16.75
CA LEU A 21 17.65 -18.41 16.27
C LEU A 21 18.01 -16.93 16.44
N LEU A 22 17.01 -16.07 16.62
CA LEU A 22 17.19 -14.61 16.72
C LEU A 22 17.10 -14.08 18.15
N GLN A 23 16.52 -14.83 19.09
CA GLN A 23 16.27 -14.37 20.47
C GLN A 23 17.55 -13.89 21.18
N GLN A 24 18.69 -14.53 20.91
CA GLN A 24 19.98 -14.19 21.51
C GLN A 24 20.59 -12.91 20.91
N ILE A 25 20.33 -12.66 19.61
CA ILE A 25 20.82 -11.49 18.85
C ILE A 25 19.95 -10.26 19.12
N GLN A 26 18.62 -10.44 19.24
CA GLN A 26 17.65 -9.37 19.48
C GLN A 26 17.78 -8.72 20.86
N ARG A 27 18.29 -9.40 21.89
CA ARG A 27 18.54 -8.77 23.21
C ARG A 27 19.51 -7.59 23.16
N ARG A 28 20.31 -7.45 22.08
CA ARG A 28 21.24 -6.34 21.86
C ARG A 28 20.68 -5.21 20.98
N MET A 29 19.55 -5.43 20.31
CA MET A 29 18.94 -4.46 19.40
C MET A 29 17.50 -4.17 19.85
N ASN A 30 17.21 -2.91 20.17
CA ASN A 30 15.83 -2.47 20.43
C ASN A 30 14.91 -2.85 19.26
N PRO A 31 13.66 -3.29 19.51
CA PRO A 31 12.75 -3.71 18.44
C PRO A 31 12.47 -2.54 17.50
N SER A 32 13.03 -2.60 16.28
CA SER A 32 12.79 -1.62 15.23
C SER A 32 11.45 -1.90 14.55
N VAL A 33 10.37 -1.35 15.09
CA VAL A 33 9.08 -1.34 14.41
C VAL A 33 9.15 -0.35 13.26
N SER A 34 8.97 -0.84 12.03
CA SER A 34 8.91 -0.01 10.83
C SER A 34 7.44 0.21 10.45
N TRP A 35 7.06 1.48 10.23
CA TRP A 35 5.72 1.88 9.82
C TRP A 35 5.81 2.66 8.51
N VAL A 36 4.82 2.48 7.65
CA VAL A 36 4.57 3.39 6.53
C VAL A 36 3.44 4.30 6.97
N VAL A 37 3.65 5.61 6.85
CA VAL A 37 2.64 6.63 7.13
C VAL A 37 2.33 7.37 5.84
N GLY A 38 1.07 7.75 5.67
CA GLY A 38 0.59 8.52 4.53
C GLY A 38 -0.31 9.65 5.01
N ILE A 39 -0.32 10.74 4.26
CA ILE A 39 -1.31 11.81 4.41
C ILE A 39 -2.20 11.71 3.18
N ASP A 40 -3.50 11.67 3.41
CA ASP A 40 -4.50 11.65 2.35
C ASP A 40 -5.76 12.39 2.81
N GLN A 41 -6.62 12.73 1.87
CA GLN A 41 -7.96 13.23 2.17
C GLN A 41 -8.89 12.04 2.41
N THR A 42 -9.69 12.11 3.48
CA THR A 42 -10.76 11.13 3.69
C THR A 42 -11.86 11.39 2.67
N LEU A 43 -11.97 10.52 1.68
CA LEU A 43 -12.91 10.63 0.57
C LEU A 43 -13.91 9.46 0.56
N VAL A 44 -15.02 9.67 -0.13
CA VAL A 44 -16.02 8.65 -0.42
C VAL A 44 -16.30 8.68 -1.91
N ASP A 45 -16.07 7.55 -2.58
CA ASP A 45 -16.39 7.41 -3.99
C ASP A 45 -17.90 7.26 -4.17
N ILE A 46 -18.48 8.08 -5.05
CA ILE A 46 -19.89 8.03 -5.43
C ILE A 46 -19.95 7.68 -6.91
N GLU A 47 -20.51 6.51 -7.19
CA GLU A 47 -20.68 6.00 -8.55
C GLU A 47 -22.16 6.03 -8.95
N ALA A 48 -22.45 6.60 -10.12
CA ALA A 48 -23.78 6.62 -10.70
C ALA A 48 -23.71 6.57 -12.23
N LYS A 49 -24.66 5.89 -12.86
CA LYS A 49 -24.87 5.98 -14.31
C LYS A 49 -25.54 7.32 -14.62
N VAL A 50 -24.94 8.10 -15.50
CA VAL A 50 -25.46 9.40 -15.95
C VAL A 50 -25.56 9.44 -17.46
N ASP A 51 -26.42 10.31 -17.98
CA ASP A 51 -26.50 10.57 -19.40
C ASP A 51 -25.43 11.56 -19.86
N GLU A 52 -25.26 11.67 -21.18
CA GLU A 52 -24.28 12.56 -21.77
C GLU A 52 -24.60 14.04 -21.49
N ALA A 53 -25.89 14.39 -21.38
CA ALA A 53 -26.32 15.73 -21.04
C ALA A 53 -25.84 16.17 -19.65
N PHE A 54 -25.84 15.27 -18.66
CA PHE A 54 -25.31 15.52 -17.33
C PHE A 54 -23.80 15.77 -17.35
N ILE A 55 -23.05 14.99 -18.13
CA ILE A 55 -21.60 15.15 -18.29
C ILE A 55 -21.28 16.47 -19.00
N VAL A 56 -21.97 16.83 -20.07
CA VAL A 56 -21.76 18.11 -20.76
C VAL A 56 -22.05 19.30 -19.82
N ARG A 57 -23.02 19.15 -18.92
CA ARG A 57 -23.44 20.21 -18.00
C ARG A 57 -22.54 20.36 -16.78
N TYR A 58 -22.02 19.26 -16.24
CA TYR A 58 -21.36 19.23 -14.93
C TYR A 58 -20.04 18.46 -14.89
N GLY A 59 -19.77 17.65 -15.91
CA GLY A 59 -18.53 16.90 -16.02
C GLY A 59 -17.35 17.83 -16.25
N PRO A 60 -16.14 17.44 -15.81
CA PRO A 60 -14.94 18.20 -16.12
C PRO A 60 -14.73 18.24 -17.63
N GLU A 61 -14.22 19.38 -18.16
CA GLU A 61 -13.70 19.44 -19.52
C GLU A 61 -12.68 18.30 -19.68
N ARG A 62 -12.93 17.40 -20.63
CA ARG A 62 -12.28 16.09 -20.81
C ARG A 62 -10.77 16.13 -20.50
N GLY A 63 -10.35 15.65 -19.34
CA GLY A 63 -8.95 15.37 -18.99
C GLY A 63 -8.46 14.06 -19.64
N PRO A 64 -7.14 13.75 -19.63
CA PRO A 64 -6.47 12.82 -20.55
C PRO A 64 -6.79 11.32 -20.37
N PHE A 65 -7.83 10.98 -19.62
CA PHE A 65 -8.31 9.60 -19.48
C PHE A 65 -9.34 9.29 -20.56
N ALA A 66 -8.93 9.42 -21.82
CA ALA A 66 -9.53 8.64 -22.90
C ALA A 66 -8.85 7.27 -22.85
N GLY A 67 -9.57 6.27 -22.36
CA GLY A 67 -9.13 4.88 -22.45
C GLY A 67 -9.04 4.47 -23.91
N ASP A 68 -7.90 3.88 -24.26
CA ASP A 68 -7.84 2.78 -25.24
C ASP A 68 -8.23 1.46 -24.55
#